data_AF-A0A937CYU7-F1
#
_entry.id   AF-A0A937CYU7-F1
#
_cell.length_a   1.000
_cell.length_b   1.000
_cell.length_c   1.000
_cell.angle_alpha   90.00
_cell.angle_beta   90.00
_cell.angle_gamma   90.00
#
_symmetry.space_group_name_H-M   'P 1'
#
loop_
_entity.id
_entity.type
_entity.pdbx_description
1 polymer ?
#
loop_
_entity_poly.entity_id
_entity_poly.type
_entity_poly.pdbx_seq_one_letter_code
_entity_poly.pdbx_strand_id
1 'polypeptide(L)'
;MSQATVYEQFMLELVNAERAKAGAQPLVFNSSLNDSADSHSNWMISADVFSHTGVGGSDPFQRMQKAGYSLIGAGATAGENIAYVSTRAPTGLGDEVQLLHTNLMNSPGHKANILNGSFREIGIGFNTGDYQGFDGAFVTQNFGRTGSSVFLTGVAMDDKDGDRFYDIGEGLGGLTVTAVSSTGARYTATTQDAGGYSLALSAGTYTITFSGGAMTAVTKQVTVGSANVKLDLIDPVTGPVTTPGPTSASDALYGTTGGNTIKGLGGDDTISGRAGHDKLHGGSGNDALAGDSGNDRLYGDSGRDTLTGGAGKDTLTGGSGADAFRFKGKWSADKIVDFRNSSDRIDLRGNGLSFKELSIAKGHGDSDGVADDVIIKADGQSIALLNVKLSLIGASDFLF
;
A
#
# COMPACT_ATOMS: atom_id res chain seq x y z
N MET A 1 -8.51 10.65 23.66
CA MET A 1 -7.44 9.80 23.10
C MET A 1 -7.62 9.82 21.60
N SER A 2 -6.58 10.18 20.86
CA SER A 2 -6.60 10.09 19.40
C SER A 2 -6.93 8.66 18.99
N GLN A 3 -7.77 8.54 17.97
CA GLN A 3 -7.91 7.30 17.22
C GLN A 3 -6.88 7.32 16.09
N ALA A 4 -6.47 6.14 15.64
CA ALA A 4 -5.66 6.01 14.45
C ALA A 4 -6.43 6.59 13.25
N THR A 5 -5.78 7.46 12.48
CA THR A 5 -6.28 7.81 11.15
C THR A 5 -6.21 6.59 10.21
N VAL A 6 -6.89 6.65 9.07
CA VAL A 6 -6.83 5.56 8.08
C VAL A 6 -5.41 5.27 7.58
N TYR A 7 -4.54 6.29 7.50
CA TYR A 7 -3.14 6.16 7.08
C TYR A 7 -2.26 5.57 8.19
N GLU A 8 -2.51 5.94 9.44
CA GLU A 8 -1.81 5.39 10.60
C GLU A 8 -2.18 3.93 10.83
N GLN A 9 -3.46 3.59 10.68
CA GLN A 9 -3.91 2.21 10.70
C GLN A 9 -3.28 1.41 9.56
N PHE A 10 -3.22 1.96 8.34
CA PHE A 10 -2.55 1.30 7.23
C PHE A 10 -1.06 1.04 7.51
N MET A 11 -0.35 2.04 8.04
CA MET A 11 1.05 1.88 8.48
C MET A 11 1.20 0.81 9.58
N LEU A 12 0.26 0.74 10.53
CA LEU A 12 0.25 -0.30 11.58
C LEU A 12 0.12 -1.70 10.97
N GLU A 13 -0.73 -1.85 9.96
CA GLU A 13 -0.94 -3.13 9.28
C GLU A 13 0.29 -3.56 8.49
N LEU A 14 0.96 -2.64 7.79
CA LEU A 14 2.26 -2.91 7.15
C LEU A 14 3.32 -3.34 8.18
N VAL A 15 3.42 -2.63 9.31
CA VAL A 15 4.34 -2.97 10.41
C VAL A 15 4.04 -4.37 10.97
N ASN A 16 2.78 -4.69 11.22
CA ASN A 16 2.38 -5.98 11.78
C ASN A 16 2.55 -7.13 10.78
N ALA A 17 2.42 -6.88 9.47
CA ALA A 17 2.72 -7.85 8.43
C ALA A 17 4.22 -8.23 8.43
N GLU A 18 5.11 -7.25 8.52
CA GLU A 18 6.56 -7.50 8.61
C GLU A 18 6.95 -8.22 9.91
N ARG A 19 6.31 -7.87 11.03
CA ARG A 19 6.51 -8.56 12.30
C ARG A 19 6.05 -10.01 12.25
N ALA A 20 4.93 -10.30 11.59
CA ALA A 20 4.45 -11.66 11.38
C ALA A 20 5.46 -12.50 10.57
N LYS A 21 6.01 -11.95 9.48
CA LYS A 21 7.07 -12.60 8.68
C LYS A 21 8.32 -12.92 9.51
N ALA A 22 8.66 -12.05 10.47
CA ALA A 22 9.80 -12.23 11.36
C ALA A 22 9.51 -13.06 12.62
N GLY A 23 8.27 -13.53 12.82
CA GLY A 23 7.85 -14.25 14.03
C GLY A 23 7.78 -13.37 15.29
N ALA A 24 7.73 -12.05 15.13
CA ALA A 24 7.52 -11.11 16.23
C ALA A 24 6.02 -10.94 16.51
N GLN A 25 5.67 -10.77 17.79
CA GLN A 25 4.28 -10.50 18.19
C GLN A 25 3.76 -9.20 17.57
N PRO A 26 2.47 -9.09 17.23
CA PRO A 26 1.89 -7.85 16.72
C PRO A 26 1.98 -6.71 17.74
N LEU A 27 2.08 -5.49 17.24
CA LEU A 27 1.98 -4.26 18.01
C LEU A 27 0.52 -3.80 18.05
N VAL A 28 0.17 -3.21 19.18
CA VAL A 28 -1.13 -2.61 19.42
C VAL A 28 -1.03 -1.10 19.31
N PHE A 29 -2.02 -0.47 18.70
CA PHE A 29 -2.12 0.99 18.69
C PHE A 29 -2.28 1.53 20.11
N ASN A 30 -1.45 2.50 20.49
CA ASN A 30 -1.54 3.22 21.75
C ASN A 30 -1.66 4.73 21.50
N SER A 31 -2.76 5.32 21.95
CA SER A 31 -3.07 6.73 21.67
C SER A 31 -2.09 7.71 22.31
N SER A 32 -1.50 7.41 23.48
CA SER A 32 -0.51 8.31 24.09
C SER A 32 0.81 8.29 23.31
N LEU A 33 1.21 7.12 22.80
CA LEU A 33 2.34 7.05 21.88
C LEU A 33 2.02 7.80 20.57
N ASN A 34 0.77 7.72 20.10
CA ASN A 34 0.32 8.40 18.89
C ASN A 34 0.35 9.91 19.04
N ASP A 35 -0.25 10.44 20.11
CA ASP A 35 -0.25 11.87 20.43
C ASP A 35 1.18 12.43 20.51
N SER A 36 2.11 11.66 21.08
CA SER A 36 3.54 11.98 21.11
C SER A 36 4.17 11.99 19.71
N ALA A 37 3.83 11.00 18.88
CA ALA A 37 4.36 10.88 17.52
C ALA A 37 3.83 11.98 16.59
N ASP A 38 2.53 12.26 16.65
CA ASP A 38 1.88 13.34 15.90
C ASP A 38 2.45 14.70 16.27
N SER A 39 2.59 14.97 17.57
CA SER A 39 3.17 16.23 18.04
C SER A 39 4.60 16.42 17.54
N HIS A 40 5.37 15.33 17.43
CA HIS A 40 6.76 15.38 16.97
C HIS A 40 6.88 15.54 15.46
N SER A 41 6.08 14.80 14.67
CA SER A 41 5.98 14.97 13.22
C SER A 41 5.56 16.39 12.84
N ASN A 42 4.51 16.93 13.47
CA ASN A 42 4.06 18.31 13.25
C ASN A 42 5.13 19.33 13.66
N TRP A 43 5.85 19.09 14.77
CA TRP A 43 6.94 19.96 15.17
C TRP A 43 8.07 19.98 14.13
N MET A 44 8.52 18.81 13.66
CA MET A 44 9.58 18.70 12.63
C MET A 44 9.23 19.49 11.37
N ILE A 45 7.98 19.38 10.90
CA ILE A 45 7.47 20.16 9.77
C ILE A 45 7.52 21.65 10.10
N SER A 46 6.88 22.08 11.20
CA SER A 46 6.75 23.51 11.54
C SER A 46 8.07 24.22 11.84
N ALA A 47 9.05 23.49 12.37
CA ALA A 47 10.36 24.02 12.74
C ALA A 47 11.42 23.79 11.65
N ASP A 48 11.02 23.24 10.51
CA ASP A 48 11.88 22.93 9.36
C ASP A 48 13.14 22.14 9.76
N VAL A 49 12.96 21.13 10.61
CA VAL A 49 14.03 20.31 11.19
C VAL A 49 13.69 18.82 11.11
N PHE A 50 14.69 17.97 10.93
CA PHE A 50 14.54 16.51 11.00
C PHE A 50 15.46 15.93 12.08
N SER A 51 14.88 15.55 13.22
CA SER A 51 15.63 15.13 14.40
C SER A 51 14.80 14.29 15.37
N HIS A 52 15.44 13.32 16.02
CA HIS A 52 14.87 12.64 17.18
C HIS A 52 14.79 13.54 18.42
N THR A 53 15.61 14.59 18.49
CA THR A 53 15.58 15.58 19.56
C THR A 53 14.52 16.63 19.22
N GLY A 54 13.47 16.70 20.03
CA GLY A 54 12.30 17.55 19.84
C GLY A 54 12.42 18.93 20.46
N VAL A 55 11.27 19.62 20.56
CA VAL A 55 11.12 20.92 21.21
C VAL A 55 11.88 20.99 22.53
N GLY A 56 12.66 22.05 22.71
CA GLY A 56 13.38 22.30 23.96
C GLY A 56 14.47 21.28 24.30
N GLY A 57 14.93 20.49 23.34
CA GLY A 57 15.92 19.44 23.57
C GLY A 57 15.33 18.12 24.08
N SER A 58 14.02 17.94 24.01
CA SER A 58 13.34 16.74 24.52
C SER A 58 13.74 15.48 23.76
N ASP A 59 14.03 14.41 24.49
CA ASP A 59 14.19 13.09 23.88
C ASP A 59 12.83 12.41 23.60
N PRO A 60 12.78 11.34 22.78
CA PRO A 60 11.52 10.67 22.44
C PRO A 60 10.77 10.15 23.68
N PHE A 61 11.49 9.66 24.69
CA PHE A 61 10.89 9.10 25.88
C PHE A 61 10.20 10.17 26.72
N GLN A 62 10.82 11.33 26.89
CA GLN A 62 10.22 12.49 27.55
C GLN A 62 8.94 12.94 26.85
N ARG A 63 8.91 12.92 25.50
CA ARG A 63 7.70 13.24 24.72
C ARG A 63 6.59 12.22 24.96
N MET A 64 6.91 10.92 24.94
CA MET A 64 5.94 9.86 25.23
C MET A 64 5.36 10.01 26.64
N GLN A 65 6.20 10.27 27.65
CA GLN A 65 5.75 10.50 29.03
C GLN A 65 4.86 11.73 29.15
N LYS A 66 5.21 12.83 28.46
CA LYS A 66 4.41 14.05 28.42
C LYS A 66 3.04 13.82 27.77
N ALA A 67 2.95 12.92 26.79
CA ALA A 67 1.69 12.49 26.18
C ALA A 67 0.90 11.47 27.05
N GLY A 68 1.37 11.18 28.26
CA GLY A 68 0.70 10.31 29.23
C GLY A 68 1.10 8.84 29.14
N TYR A 69 2.06 8.48 28.30
CA TYR A 69 2.53 7.10 28.21
C TYR A 69 3.44 6.75 29.39
N SER A 70 3.09 5.69 30.14
CA SER A 70 3.86 5.24 31.30
C SER A 70 4.59 3.93 31.00
N LEU A 71 5.92 3.97 30.94
CA LEU A 71 6.74 2.76 30.94
C LEU A 71 6.71 2.14 32.33
N ILE A 72 5.89 1.09 32.50
CA ILE A 72 5.77 0.34 33.75
C ILE A 72 6.40 -1.05 33.58
N GLY A 73 7.10 -1.55 34.61
CA GLY A 73 7.60 -2.92 34.70
C GLY A 73 9.10 -3.10 34.48
N ALA A 74 9.66 -4.20 34.99
CA ALA A 74 11.07 -4.55 34.77
C ALA A 74 11.32 -4.85 33.28
N GLY A 75 12.32 -4.19 32.69
CA GLY A 75 12.65 -4.35 31.26
C GLY A 75 11.81 -3.47 30.31
N ALA A 76 11.20 -2.39 30.80
CA ALA A 76 10.51 -1.41 29.97
C ALA A 76 11.49 -0.78 28.96
N THR A 77 11.12 -0.80 27.69
CA THR A 77 11.90 -0.27 26.57
C THR A 77 11.01 0.57 25.68
N ALA A 78 11.59 1.61 25.09
CA ALA A 78 10.95 2.45 24.08
C ALA A 78 11.89 2.63 22.90
N GLY A 79 11.33 2.96 21.74
CA GLY A 79 12.08 3.24 20.52
C GLY A 79 11.35 4.28 19.68
N GLU A 80 12.09 4.95 18.80
CA GLU A 80 11.51 5.88 17.85
C GLU A 80 12.11 5.63 16.46
N ASN A 81 11.27 5.63 15.44
CA ASN A 81 11.68 5.84 14.06
C ASN A 81 11.08 7.14 13.55
N ILE A 82 11.83 7.87 12.72
CA ILE A 82 11.33 9.01 11.97
C ILE A 82 11.71 8.87 10.50
N ALA A 83 10.84 9.27 9.59
CA ALA A 83 11.12 9.35 8.17
C ALA A 83 10.24 10.42 7.51
N TYR A 84 10.70 10.93 6.38
CA TYR A 84 9.89 11.79 5.51
C TYR A 84 10.12 11.45 4.04
N VAL A 85 9.16 11.81 3.20
CA VAL A 85 9.24 11.80 1.73
C VAL A 85 8.52 13.03 1.19
N SER A 86 8.81 13.45 -0.04
CA SER A 86 7.96 14.41 -0.74
C SER A 86 6.63 13.74 -1.13
N THR A 87 5.53 14.46 -1.03
CA THR A 87 4.22 13.98 -1.48
C THR A 87 4.16 13.95 -3.00
N ARG A 88 3.56 12.91 -3.57
CA ARG A 88 3.45 12.69 -5.03
C ARG A 88 2.06 13.00 -5.58
N ALA A 89 1.03 13.13 -4.73
CA ALA A 89 -0.36 13.12 -5.17
C ALA A 89 -1.18 14.32 -4.66
N PRO A 90 -2.11 14.86 -5.48
CA PRO A 90 -3.20 15.70 -5.00
C PRO A 90 -4.39 14.89 -4.45
N THR A 91 -4.39 13.54 -4.51
CA THR A 91 -5.49 12.67 -4.03
C THR A 91 -4.97 11.45 -3.29
N GLY A 92 -5.19 11.40 -1.97
CA GLY A 92 -4.80 10.29 -1.10
C GLY A 92 -3.30 10.25 -0.78
N LEU A 93 -2.93 9.58 0.32
CA LEU A 93 -1.55 9.47 0.82
C LEU A 93 -1.09 8.02 1.08
N GLY A 94 -1.78 7.04 0.48
CA GLY A 94 -1.46 5.62 0.66
C GLY A 94 -0.08 5.25 0.12
N ASP A 95 0.25 5.77 -1.05
CA ASP A 95 1.55 5.61 -1.69
C ASP A 95 2.71 6.15 -0.84
N GLU A 96 2.51 7.30 -0.18
CA GLU A 96 3.48 7.88 0.76
C GLU A 96 3.67 6.99 1.97
N VAL A 97 2.58 6.46 2.54
CA VAL A 97 2.64 5.51 3.67
C VAL A 97 3.44 4.27 3.30
N GLN A 98 3.16 3.65 2.14
CA GLN A 98 3.92 2.48 1.67
C GLN A 98 5.39 2.82 1.46
N LEU A 99 5.69 3.92 0.77
CA LEU A 99 7.07 4.33 0.50
C LEU A 99 7.85 4.61 1.80
N LEU A 100 7.24 5.31 2.76
CA LEU A 100 7.83 5.55 4.07
C LEU A 100 8.10 4.22 4.80
N HIS A 101 7.13 3.30 4.80
CA HIS A 101 7.31 1.98 5.39
C HIS A 101 8.47 1.21 4.74
N THR A 102 8.52 1.16 3.40
CA THR A 102 9.61 0.52 2.65
C THR A 102 10.96 1.13 3.00
N ASN A 103 11.06 2.46 3.07
CA ASN A 103 12.31 3.15 3.44
C ASN A 103 12.75 2.82 4.87
N LEU A 104 11.80 2.75 5.81
CA LEU A 104 12.07 2.33 7.19
C LEU A 104 12.57 0.88 7.24
N MET A 105 11.95 -0.04 6.49
CA MET A 105 12.38 -1.44 6.42
C MET A 105 13.73 -1.65 5.72
N ASN A 106 14.13 -0.73 4.82
CA ASN A 106 15.43 -0.76 4.17
C ASN A 106 16.56 -0.15 5.01
N SER A 107 16.24 0.54 6.10
CA SER A 107 17.23 1.07 7.05
C SER A 107 17.47 0.08 8.20
N PRO A 108 18.71 -0.41 8.41
CA PRO A 108 19.00 -1.40 9.45
C PRO A 108 18.55 -0.99 10.87
N GLY A 109 18.75 0.28 11.25
CA GLY A 109 18.37 0.78 12.56
C GLY A 109 16.86 0.87 12.74
N HIS A 110 16.14 1.38 11.74
CA HIS A 110 14.68 1.50 11.79
C HIS A 110 13.99 0.12 11.74
N LYS A 111 14.48 -0.77 10.87
CA LYS A 111 14.05 -2.17 10.81
C LYS A 111 14.23 -2.89 12.14
N ALA A 112 15.35 -2.65 12.84
CA ALA A 112 15.59 -3.25 14.15
C ALA A 112 14.52 -2.84 15.17
N ASN A 113 14.08 -1.59 15.17
CA ASN A 113 12.95 -1.15 16.02
C ASN A 113 11.63 -1.82 15.61
N ILE A 114 11.28 -1.80 14.32
CA ILE A 114 10.04 -2.40 13.80
C ILE A 114 9.93 -3.88 14.17
N LEU A 115 11.03 -4.63 14.09
CA LEU A 115 11.07 -6.07 14.35
C LEU A 115 11.40 -6.43 15.80
N ASN A 116 11.61 -5.46 16.68
CA ASN A 116 11.97 -5.74 18.07
C ASN A 116 10.79 -6.42 18.79
N GLY A 117 10.98 -7.71 19.11
CA GLY A 117 9.97 -8.54 19.79
C GLY A 117 9.66 -8.12 21.23
N SER A 118 10.47 -7.23 21.83
CA SER A 118 10.23 -6.69 23.16
C SER A 118 9.15 -5.62 23.19
N PHE A 119 8.91 -4.92 22.07
CA PHE A 119 7.83 -3.94 21.96
C PHE A 119 6.47 -4.63 21.80
N ARG A 120 5.44 -4.01 22.39
CA ARG A 120 4.05 -4.49 22.38
C ARG A 120 3.06 -3.46 21.85
N GLU A 121 3.45 -2.20 21.87
CA GLU A 121 2.59 -1.06 21.54
C GLU A 121 3.33 -0.11 20.60
N ILE A 122 2.55 0.60 19.79
CA ILE A 122 3.05 1.60 18.86
C ILE A 122 2.06 2.77 18.76
N GLY A 123 2.60 3.97 18.64
CA GLY A 123 1.90 5.13 18.10
C GLY A 123 2.56 5.56 16.81
N ILE A 124 1.75 6.01 15.85
CA ILE A 124 2.19 6.36 14.50
C ILE A 124 1.65 7.76 14.21
N GLY A 125 2.52 8.75 14.19
CA GLY A 125 2.13 10.11 13.81
C GLY A 125 2.42 10.35 12.34
N PHE A 126 1.38 10.33 11.50
CA PHE A 126 1.49 10.59 10.06
C PHE A 126 0.93 11.97 9.72
N ASN A 127 1.80 12.92 9.38
CA ASN A 127 1.40 14.30 9.12
C ASN A 127 2.04 14.82 7.84
N THR A 128 1.38 15.80 7.21
CA THR A 128 1.86 16.46 5.99
C THR A 128 2.01 17.96 6.21
N GLY A 129 2.90 18.57 5.44
CA GLY A 129 3.06 20.02 5.40
C GLY A 129 4.29 20.46 4.63
N ASP A 130 4.47 21.78 4.50
CA ASP A 130 5.64 22.37 3.85
C ASP A 130 6.90 22.14 4.69
N TYR A 131 7.94 21.58 4.07
CA TYR A 131 9.24 21.32 4.66
C TYR A 131 10.32 21.64 3.64
N GLN A 132 11.26 22.53 3.99
CA GLN A 132 12.31 23.01 3.10
C GLN A 132 11.81 23.49 1.71
N GLY A 133 10.57 23.98 1.63
CA GLY A 133 9.95 24.48 0.40
C GLY A 133 9.32 23.42 -0.50
N PHE A 134 9.07 22.21 -0.01
CA PHE A 134 8.26 21.19 -0.69
C PHE A 134 7.21 20.57 0.24
N ASP A 135 6.12 20.07 -0.35
CA ASP A 135 5.10 19.32 0.38
C ASP A 135 5.65 17.96 0.83
N GLY A 136 5.82 17.79 2.14
CA GLY A 136 6.36 16.59 2.76
C GLY A 136 5.30 15.76 3.48
N ALA A 137 5.47 14.44 3.43
CA ALA A 137 4.78 13.49 4.30
C ALA A 137 5.78 12.92 5.31
N PHE A 138 5.47 13.08 6.59
CA PHE A 138 6.29 12.66 7.72
C PHE A 138 5.63 11.50 8.45
N VAL A 139 6.44 10.56 8.92
CA VAL A 139 6.02 9.55 9.89
C VAL A 139 6.96 9.54 11.09
N THR A 140 6.38 9.54 12.28
CA THR A 140 7.05 9.19 13.53
C THR A 140 6.43 7.91 14.06
N GLN A 141 7.23 6.87 14.34
CA GLN A 141 6.77 5.64 14.99
C GLN A 141 7.36 5.57 16.38
N ASN A 142 6.51 5.68 17.40
CA ASN A 142 6.89 5.56 18.80
C ASN A 142 6.53 4.16 19.30
N PHE A 143 7.54 3.38 19.66
CA PHE A 143 7.38 2.01 20.14
C PHE A 143 7.50 1.96 21.65
N GLY A 144 6.74 1.07 22.28
CA GLY A 144 6.81 0.89 23.71
C GLY A 144 6.33 -0.47 24.20
N ARG A 145 6.51 -0.68 25.50
CA ARG A 145 5.88 -1.75 26.26
C ARG A 145 5.36 -1.26 27.60
N THR A 146 4.05 -1.35 27.84
CA THR A 146 3.45 -1.22 29.16
C THR A 146 3.38 -2.56 29.88
N GLY A 147 4.08 -2.70 31.01
CA GLY A 147 3.91 -3.80 31.95
C GLY A 147 3.97 -5.22 31.35
N SER A 148 3.22 -6.13 31.98
CA SER A 148 3.07 -7.54 31.58
C SER A 148 1.81 -7.80 30.76
N SER A 149 1.07 -6.75 30.37
CA SER A 149 -0.20 -6.91 29.67
C SER A 149 0.02 -7.56 28.31
N VAL A 150 -0.94 -8.41 27.95
CA VAL A 150 -1.03 -9.06 26.64
C VAL A 150 -2.30 -8.55 25.99
N PHE A 151 -2.20 -8.20 24.73
CA PHE A 151 -3.32 -7.64 23.99
C PHE A 151 -3.79 -8.60 22.91
N LEU A 152 -5.10 -8.74 22.80
CA LEU A 152 -5.73 -9.10 21.54
C LEU A 152 -5.91 -7.81 20.73
N THR A 153 -5.44 -7.80 19.49
CA THR A 153 -5.53 -6.65 18.60
C THR A 153 -5.93 -7.12 17.21
N GLY A 154 -6.35 -6.20 16.36
CA GLY A 154 -6.54 -6.48 14.94
C GLY A 154 -7.29 -5.36 14.27
N VAL A 155 -7.73 -5.64 13.05
CA VAL A 155 -8.58 -4.74 12.28
C VAL A 155 -9.86 -5.46 11.88
N ALA A 156 -10.98 -4.74 11.90
CA ALA A 156 -12.19 -5.16 11.22
C ALA A 156 -12.29 -4.40 9.89
N MET A 157 -12.42 -5.13 8.79
CA MET A 157 -12.39 -4.54 7.45
C MET A 157 -13.40 -5.21 6.50
N ASP A 158 -13.91 -4.39 5.59
CA ASP A 158 -14.66 -4.75 4.39
C ASP A 158 -13.65 -4.93 3.26
N ASP A 159 -13.23 -6.18 3.04
CA ASP A 159 -12.24 -6.59 2.05
C ASP A 159 -12.87 -6.53 0.66
N LYS A 160 -12.82 -5.34 0.07
CA LYS A 160 -13.57 -4.99 -1.16
C LYS A 160 -12.94 -5.62 -2.40
N ASP A 161 -11.67 -5.99 -2.32
CA ASP A 161 -10.92 -6.57 -3.42
C ASP A 161 -10.54 -8.04 -3.22
N GLY A 162 -10.75 -8.60 -2.03
CA GLY A 162 -10.55 -10.02 -1.73
C GLY A 162 -9.09 -10.39 -1.46
N ASP A 163 -8.19 -9.43 -1.26
CA ASP A 163 -6.78 -9.69 -0.99
C ASP A 163 -6.52 -10.09 0.48
N ARG A 164 -7.51 -9.90 1.35
CA ARG A 164 -7.49 -10.22 2.79
C ARG A 164 -6.45 -9.43 3.57
N PHE A 165 -6.00 -8.31 3.03
CA PHE A 165 -5.22 -7.29 3.68
C PHE A 165 -6.08 -6.04 3.89
N TYR A 166 -5.63 -5.17 4.79
CA TYR A 166 -6.34 -3.94 5.05
C TYR A 166 -5.88 -2.88 4.06
N ASP A 167 -6.83 -2.34 3.31
CA ASP A 167 -6.62 -1.13 2.52
C ASP A 167 -7.27 0.12 3.13
N ILE A 168 -6.74 1.27 2.73
CA ILE A 168 -7.27 2.57 3.16
C ILE A 168 -8.71 2.71 2.69
N GLY A 169 -9.63 2.89 3.64
CA GLY A 169 -11.06 3.05 3.35
C GLY A 169 -11.87 1.75 3.43
N GLU A 170 -11.26 0.66 3.88
CA GLU A 170 -11.93 -0.61 4.15
C GLU A 170 -12.29 -0.82 5.63
N GLY A 171 -11.78 0.03 6.51
CA GLY A 171 -12.02 -0.06 7.95
C GLY A 171 -13.51 -0.04 8.32
N LEU A 172 -13.94 -1.03 9.10
CA LEU A 172 -15.28 -1.12 9.66
C LEU A 172 -15.29 -0.55 11.08
N GLY A 173 -15.59 0.73 11.21
CA GLY A 173 -15.73 1.42 12.49
C GLY A 173 -17.06 1.16 13.22
N GLY A 174 -17.03 1.27 14.55
CA GLY A 174 -18.23 1.19 15.39
C GLY A 174 -18.72 -0.24 15.70
N LEU A 175 -18.00 -1.28 15.29
CA LEU A 175 -18.33 -2.66 15.66
C LEU A 175 -17.97 -2.92 17.12
N THR A 176 -18.82 -3.66 17.82
CA THR A 176 -18.56 -4.15 19.17
C THR A 176 -17.79 -5.47 19.12
N VAL A 177 -16.60 -5.48 19.71
CA VAL A 177 -15.76 -6.66 19.90
C VAL A 177 -15.87 -7.12 21.34
N THR A 178 -16.47 -8.29 21.56
CA THR A 178 -16.67 -8.88 22.88
C THR A 178 -15.81 -10.13 23.05
N ALA A 179 -14.94 -10.15 24.06
CA ALA A 179 -14.21 -11.34 24.49
C ALA A 179 -14.85 -11.94 25.74
N VAL A 180 -15.23 -13.22 25.71
CA VAL A 180 -15.75 -13.96 26.87
C VAL A 180 -14.81 -15.10 27.20
N SER A 181 -14.24 -15.12 28.41
CA SER A 181 -13.37 -16.20 28.87
C SER A 181 -14.16 -17.48 29.15
N SER A 182 -13.46 -18.61 29.28
CA SER A 182 -14.06 -19.89 29.73
C SER A 182 -14.72 -19.81 31.12
N THR A 183 -14.34 -18.84 31.95
CA THR A 183 -14.94 -18.58 33.26
C THR A 183 -16.12 -17.60 33.21
N GLY A 184 -16.47 -17.11 32.02
CA GLY A 184 -17.57 -16.16 31.81
C GLY A 184 -17.19 -14.68 32.01
N ALA A 185 -15.92 -14.36 32.27
CA ALA A 185 -15.47 -12.97 32.35
C ALA A 185 -15.57 -12.31 30.97
N ARG A 186 -16.12 -11.09 30.92
CA ARG A 186 -16.43 -10.37 29.68
C ARG A 186 -15.61 -9.09 29.56
N TYR A 187 -15.05 -8.88 28.39
CA TYR A 187 -14.29 -7.69 28.00
C TYR A 187 -14.84 -7.16 26.67
N THR A 188 -14.92 -5.85 26.51
CA THR A 188 -15.52 -5.23 25.32
C THR A 188 -14.67 -4.07 24.82
N ALA A 189 -14.54 -3.98 23.51
CA ALA A 189 -13.96 -2.83 22.80
C ALA A 189 -14.87 -2.46 21.62
N THR A 190 -14.67 -1.27 21.09
CA THR A 190 -15.30 -0.83 19.84
C THR A 190 -14.21 -0.62 18.80
N THR A 191 -14.44 -1.06 17.56
CA THR A 191 -13.53 -0.75 16.45
C THR A 191 -13.52 0.75 16.19
N GLN A 192 -12.33 1.30 16.00
CA GLN A 192 -12.11 2.70 15.63
C GLN A 192 -12.63 2.96 14.22
N ASP A 193 -12.72 4.23 13.79
CA ASP A 193 -13.22 4.57 12.45
C ASP A 193 -12.44 3.87 11.32
N ALA A 194 -11.12 3.70 11.49
CA ALA A 194 -10.25 2.94 10.58
C ALA A 194 -10.31 1.40 10.78
N GLY A 195 -11.24 0.89 11.59
CA GLY A 195 -11.45 -0.55 11.84
C GLY A 195 -10.57 -1.18 12.93
N GLY A 196 -9.47 -0.53 13.33
CA GLY A 196 -8.56 -1.04 14.35
C GLY A 196 -9.19 -1.19 15.74
N TYR A 197 -8.81 -2.23 16.48
CA TYR A 197 -9.29 -2.45 17.85
C TYR A 197 -8.24 -3.14 18.72
N SER A 198 -8.39 -3.03 20.04
CA SER A 198 -7.56 -3.77 21.00
C SER A 198 -8.27 -4.06 22.32
N LEU A 199 -7.86 -5.15 22.97
CA LEU A 199 -8.35 -5.63 24.25
C LEU A 199 -7.17 -6.13 25.09
N ALA A 200 -6.98 -5.56 26.27
CA ALA A 200 -6.05 -6.11 27.26
C ALA A 200 -6.69 -7.34 27.92
N LEU A 201 -6.08 -8.51 27.76
CA LEU A 201 -6.61 -9.78 28.24
C LEU A 201 -5.55 -10.52 29.07
N SER A 202 -6.00 -11.23 30.11
CA SER A 202 -5.14 -12.20 30.79
C SER A 202 -5.01 -13.46 29.93
N ALA A 203 -3.94 -14.24 30.17
CA ALA A 203 -3.75 -15.51 29.49
C ALA A 203 -4.96 -16.44 29.70
N GLY A 204 -5.45 -17.03 28.61
CA GLY A 204 -6.67 -17.84 28.62
C GLY A 204 -7.26 -18.04 27.24
N THR A 205 -8.33 -18.82 27.18
CA THR A 205 -9.10 -19.05 25.95
C THR A 205 -10.37 -18.21 25.99
N TYR A 206 -10.62 -17.51 24.89
CA TYR A 206 -11.72 -16.56 24.75
C TYR A 206 -12.56 -16.84 23.52
N THR A 207 -13.87 -16.73 23.72
CA THR A 207 -14.84 -16.60 22.64
C THR A 207 -14.92 -15.12 22.26
N ILE A 208 -14.40 -14.76 21.09
CA ILE A 208 -14.42 -13.40 20.56
C ILE A 208 -15.61 -13.26 19.64
N THR A 209 -16.48 -12.28 19.87
CA THR A 209 -17.64 -12.00 19.02
C THR A 209 -17.58 -10.57 18.53
N PHE A 210 -17.59 -10.41 17.21
CA PHE A 210 -17.79 -9.13 16.52
C PHE A 210 -19.28 -8.97 16.21
N SER A 211 -19.84 -7.81 16.54
CA SER A 211 -21.28 -7.55 16.43
C SER A 211 -21.57 -6.05 16.32
N GLY A 212 -22.79 -5.68 15.95
CA GLY A 212 -23.15 -4.29 15.66
C GLY A 212 -22.97 -3.97 14.17
N GLY A 213 -23.32 -2.75 13.77
CA GLY A 213 -23.43 -2.41 12.35
C GLY A 213 -24.53 -3.19 11.62
N ALA A 214 -24.46 -3.23 10.29
CA ALA A 214 -25.39 -3.99 9.44
C ALA A 214 -24.98 -5.46 9.22
N MET A 215 -23.93 -5.94 9.91
CA MET A 215 -23.38 -7.28 9.70
C MET A 215 -24.04 -8.36 10.57
N THR A 216 -23.93 -9.62 10.12
CA THR A 216 -24.20 -10.77 11.00
C THR A 216 -23.06 -10.93 11.99
N ALA A 217 -23.40 -11.17 13.26
CA ALA A 217 -22.38 -11.35 14.30
C ALA A 217 -21.50 -12.57 14.00
N VAL A 218 -20.19 -12.40 14.16
CA VAL A 218 -19.20 -13.46 13.91
C VAL A 218 -18.40 -13.77 15.15
N THR A 219 -18.29 -15.06 15.44
CA THR A 219 -17.61 -15.58 16.62
C THR A 219 -16.38 -16.40 16.24
N LYS A 220 -15.25 -16.14 16.91
CA LYS A 220 -13.98 -16.87 16.76
C LYS A 220 -13.45 -17.29 18.14
N GLN A 221 -12.74 -18.40 18.22
CA GLN A 221 -12.00 -18.80 19.42
C GLN A 221 -10.56 -18.31 19.32
N VAL A 222 -10.04 -17.71 20.40
CA VAL A 222 -8.64 -17.28 20.48
C VAL A 222 -8.04 -17.70 21.82
N THR A 223 -6.81 -18.21 21.77
CA THR A 223 -5.98 -18.44 22.96
C THR A 223 -4.98 -17.30 23.10
N VAL A 224 -5.05 -16.59 24.22
CA VAL A 224 -4.12 -15.55 24.60
C VAL A 224 -3.09 -16.14 25.55
N GLY A 225 -1.80 -15.98 25.22
CA GLY A 225 -0.67 -16.47 26.01
C GLY A 225 0.09 -15.33 26.69
N SER A 226 1.41 -15.31 26.52
CA SER A 226 2.32 -14.25 27.03
C SER A 226 2.69 -13.21 25.96
N ALA A 227 2.26 -13.40 24.71
CA ALA A 227 2.50 -12.53 23.57
C ALA A 227 1.18 -11.99 23.04
N ASN A 228 1.22 -10.78 22.49
CA ASN A 228 0.06 -10.19 21.82
C ASN A 228 -0.44 -11.13 20.71
N VAL A 229 -1.74 -11.09 20.46
CA VAL A 229 -2.39 -11.90 19.44
C VAL A 229 -3.09 -10.98 18.46
N LYS A 230 -2.90 -11.22 17.16
CA LYS A 230 -3.64 -10.53 16.11
C LYS A 230 -4.84 -11.38 15.72
N LEU A 231 -6.01 -10.77 15.64
CA LEU A 231 -7.22 -11.40 15.13
C LEU A 231 -7.95 -10.40 14.24
N ASP A 232 -7.90 -10.60 12.93
CA ASP A 232 -8.63 -9.73 12.02
C ASP A 232 -10.04 -10.28 11.81
N LEU A 233 -10.99 -9.35 11.68
CA LEU A 233 -12.30 -9.62 11.12
C LEU A 233 -12.29 -9.11 9.69
N ILE A 234 -12.38 -10.04 8.75
CA ILE A 234 -12.54 -9.76 7.34
C ILE A 234 -14.01 -10.04 7.03
N ASP A 235 -14.71 -9.12 6.35
CA ASP A 235 -16.17 -9.14 6.17
C ASP A 235 -16.73 -10.55 5.91
N PRO A 236 -17.66 -11.03 6.76
CA PRO A 236 -18.31 -12.32 6.61
C PRO A 236 -19.68 -12.36 5.86
N VAL A 237 -20.32 -11.27 5.38
CA VAL A 237 -21.49 -11.35 4.43
C VAL A 237 -21.86 -9.96 3.82
N THR A 238 -22.02 -9.76 2.50
CA THR A 238 -22.81 -10.54 1.51
C THR A 238 -21.98 -11.18 0.40
N GLY A 239 -21.64 -12.45 0.62
CA GLY A 239 -20.88 -13.28 -0.31
C GLY A 239 -19.41 -12.87 -0.35
N PRO A 240 -18.50 -13.73 -0.83
CA PRO A 240 -17.37 -13.16 -1.51
C PRO A 240 -17.98 -12.19 -2.55
N VAL A 241 -17.49 -10.95 -2.63
CA VAL A 241 -17.18 -10.50 -3.96
C VAL A 241 -16.13 -11.50 -4.40
N THR A 242 -16.60 -12.64 -4.95
CA THR A 242 -15.98 -13.09 -6.15
C THR A 242 -16.10 -11.82 -6.98
N THR A 243 -15.00 -11.10 -7.16
CA THR A 243 -14.66 -10.74 -8.53
C THR A 243 -15.02 -12.02 -9.28
N PRO A 244 -16.13 -12.04 -10.03
CA PRO A 244 -16.52 -13.26 -10.72
C PRO A 244 -15.23 -13.72 -11.35
N GLY A 245 -14.78 -14.93 -10.98
CA GLY A 245 -13.61 -15.48 -11.64
C GLY A 245 -13.86 -15.26 -13.13
N PRO A 246 -12.86 -14.75 -13.85
CA PRO A 246 -13.06 -14.04 -15.10
C PRO A 246 -14.08 -14.76 -15.98
N THR A 247 -15.03 -14.00 -16.50
CA THR A 247 -16.22 -14.53 -17.17
C THR A 247 -16.10 -14.32 -18.67
N SER A 248 -17.21 -14.20 -19.38
CA SER A 248 -17.20 -13.78 -20.79
C SER A 248 -17.93 -12.46 -20.99
N ALA A 249 -18.15 -11.75 -19.87
CA ALA A 249 -18.71 -10.43 -19.79
C ALA A 249 -17.69 -9.49 -19.14
N SER A 250 -17.89 -8.19 -19.26
CA SER A 250 -17.03 -7.17 -18.65
C SER A 250 -16.87 -7.37 -17.15
N ASP A 251 -15.63 -7.53 -16.71
CA ASP A 251 -15.23 -7.76 -15.34
C ASP A 251 -14.29 -6.66 -14.82
N ALA A 252 -14.27 -6.48 -13.50
CA ALA A 252 -13.27 -5.68 -12.80
C ALA A 252 -12.39 -6.63 -11.98
N LEU A 253 -11.12 -6.76 -12.36
CA LEU A 253 -10.19 -7.73 -11.82
C LEU A 253 -9.00 -7.02 -11.18
N TYR A 254 -8.62 -7.46 -9.98
CA TYR A 254 -7.55 -6.86 -9.20
C TYR A 254 -6.57 -7.93 -8.73
N GLY A 255 -5.28 -7.61 -8.86
CA GLY A 255 -4.17 -8.36 -8.29
C GLY A 255 -4.03 -8.12 -6.79
N THR A 256 -2.94 -8.60 -6.23
CA THR A 256 -2.56 -8.42 -4.83
C THR A 256 -1.22 -7.69 -4.78
N THR A 257 -0.56 -7.63 -3.62
CA THR A 257 0.78 -7.01 -3.52
C THR A 257 1.93 -7.95 -3.93
N GLY A 258 1.66 -9.08 -4.58
CA GLY A 258 2.68 -10.02 -5.05
C GLY A 258 2.40 -10.44 -6.49
N GLY A 259 3.40 -10.98 -7.20
CA GLY A 259 3.25 -11.31 -8.62
C GLY A 259 2.07 -12.21 -8.95
N ASN A 260 1.14 -11.70 -9.76
CA ASN A 260 -0.10 -12.35 -10.15
C ASN A 260 -0.07 -12.81 -11.61
N THR A 261 -1.02 -13.69 -11.96
CA THR A 261 -1.39 -13.95 -13.34
C THR A 261 -2.90 -13.84 -13.45
N ILE A 262 -3.38 -12.81 -14.15
CA ILE A 262 -4.80 -12.48 -14.30
C ILE A 262 -5.16 -12.58 -15.78
N LYS A 263 -6.36 -13.10 -16.08
CA LYS A 263 -6.91 -13.21 -17.43
C LYS A 263 -8.35 -12.75 -17.43
N GLY A 264 -8.73 -11.73 -18.20
CA GLY A 264 -10.12 -11.24 -18.31
C GLY A 264 -11.05 -12.17 -19.07
N LEU A 265 -10.48 -12.99 -19.97
CA LEU A 265 -11.17 -13.91 -20.88
C LEU A 265 -11.97 -13.19 -21.96
N GLY A 266 -13.15 -12.66 -21.67
CA GLY A 266 -13.89 -11.90 -22.66
C GLY A 266 -14.90 -10.95 -22.05
N GLY A 267 -15.28 -9.92 -22.80
CA GLY A 267 -15.90 -8.72 -22.24
C GLY A 267 -14.93 -7.54 -22.33
N ASP A 268 -15.43 -6.33 -22.09
CA ASP A 268 -14.57 -5.16 -21.96
C ASP A 268 -14.15 -5.07 -20.48
N ASP A 269 -12.96 -5.55 -20.14
CA ASP A 269 -12.49 -5.76 -18.77
C ASP A 269 -11.65 -4.60 -18.24
N THR A 270 -11.66 -4.40 -16.92
CA THR A 270 -10.71 -3.51 -16.23
C THR A 270 -9.85 -4.34 -15.30
N ILE A 271 -8.55 -4.40 -15.56
CA ILE A 271 -7.60 -5.26 -14.86
C ILE A 271 -6.48 -4.41 -14.25
N SER A 272 -6.25 -4.53 -12.94
CA SER A 272 -5.13 -3.89 -12.23
C SER A 272 -4.27 -4.93 -11.53
N GLY A 273 -2.95 -4.89 -11.74
CA GLY A 273 -1.96 -5.79 -11.13
C GLY A 273 -1.59 -5.40 -9.70
N ARG A 274 -1.69 -4.11 -9.37
CA ARG A 274 -1.25 -3.52 -8.10
C ARG A 274 0.26 -3.57 -7.89
N ALA A 275 0.75 -4.26 -6.87
CA ALA A 275 2.17 -4.32 -6.59
C ALA A 275 2.67 -5.72 -6.88
N GLY A 276 3.78 -5.87 -7.59
CA GLY A 276 4.17 -7.23 -7.97
C GLY A 276 5.05 -7.28 -9.19
N HIS A 277 5.09 -8.45 -9.80
CA HIS A 277 5.64 -8.65 -11.13
C HIS A 277 4.58 -9.46 -11.85
N ASP A 278 3.65 -8.75 -12.46
CA ASP A 278 2.36 -9.29 -12.84
C ASP A 278 2.32 -9.74 -14.28
N LYS A 279 1.40 -10.65 -14.57
CA LYS A 279 1.08 -11.10 -15.91
C LYS A 279 -0.41 -10.91 -16.17
N LEU A 280 -0.78 -9.88 -16.91
CA LEU A 280 -2.17 -9.49 -17.15
C LEU A 280 -2.55 -9.78 -18.60
N HIS A 281 -3.66 -10.48 -18.80
CA HIS A 281 -4.26 -10.74 -20.10
C HIS A 281 -5.66 -10.13 -20.13
N GLY A 282 -5.95 -9.26 -21.10
CA GLY A 282 -7.29 -8.71 -21.33
C GLY A 282 -8.22 -9.82 -21.80
N GLY A 283 -7.97 -10.33 -23.01
CA GLY A 283 -8.73 -11.43 -23.58
C GLY A 283 -9.44 -10.95 -24.83
N SER A 284 -10.77 -11.10 -24.89
CA SER A 284 -11.56 -10.60 -26.01
C SER A 284 -12.48 -9.47 -25.61
N GLY A 285 -12.29 -8.28 -26.17
CA GLY A 285 -13.05 -7.08 -25.84
C GLY A 285 -12.11 -5.90 -25.74
N ASN A 286 -12.63 -4.72 -25.42
CA ASN A 286 -11.82 -3.51 -25.28
C ASN A 286 -11.41 -3.36 -23.82
N ASP A 287 -10.21 -3.81 -23.50
CA ASP A 287 -9.77 -3.97 -22.13
C ASP A 287 -8.93 -2.79 -21.64
N ALA A 288 -8.98 -2.50 -20.34
CA ALA A 288 -8.13 -1.53 -19.67
C ALA A 288 -7.22 -2.25 -18.67
N LEU A 289 -5.93 -2.35 -18.99
CA LEU A 289 -4.93 -3.05 -18.18
C LEU A 289 -3.99 -2.04 -17.51
N ALA A 290 -3.77 -2.19 -16.20
CA ALA A 290 -2.81 -1.45 -15.40
C ALA A 290 -1.87 -2.41 -14.66
N GLY A 291 -0.56 -2.35 -14.90
CA GLY A 291 0.44 -3.12 -14.13
C GLY A 291 0.69 -2.52 -12.74
N ASP A 292 0.55 -1.20 -12.64
CA ASP A 292 0.73 -0.38 -11.44
C ASP A 292 2.18 -0.31 -10.96
N SER A 293 2.66 -1.18 -10.07
CA SER A 293 4.06 -1.13 -9.61
C SER A 293 4.72 -2.50 -9.70
N GLY A 294 5.84 -2.57 -10.41
CA GLY A 294 6.35 -3.88 -10.78
C GLY A 294 7.19 -3.90 -12.03
N ASN A 295 7.57 -5.10 -12.44
CA ASN A 295 8.09 -5.31 -13.79
C ASN A 295 7.09 -6.25 -14.45
N ASP A 296 6.10 -5.66 -15.10
CA ASP A 296 4.87 -6.34 -15.44
C ASP A 296 4.85 -6.75 -16.91
N ARG A 297 3.97 -7.71 -17.22
CA ARG A 297 3.72 -8.19 -18.57
C ARG A 297 2.24 -8.07 -18.87
N LEU A 298 1.89 -7.10 -19.71
CA LEU A 298 0.51 -6.83 -20.09
C LEU A 298 0.28 -7.29 -21.53
N TYR A 299 -0.81 -8.03 -21.73
CA TYR A 299 -1.28 -8.53 -23.02
C TYR A 299 -2.72 -8.07 -23.21
N GLY A 300 -3.00 -7.16 -24.14
CA GLY A 300 -4.37 -6.76 -24.48
C GLY A 300 -5.16 -7.91 -25.13
N ASP A 301 -4.44 -8.75 -25.89
CA ASP A 301 -4.96 -9.90 -26.63
C ASP A 301 -5.85 -9.49 -27.81
N SER A 302 -7.16 -9.28 -27.67
CA SER A 302 -8.01 -8.94 -28.83
C SER A 302 -9.05 -7.89 -28.53
N GLY A 303 -9.01 -6.78 -29.26
CA GLY A 303 -9.96 -5.68 -29.17
C GLY A 303 -9.22 -4.36 -29.21
N ARG A 304 -9.80 -3.28 -28.69
CA ARG A 304 -9.11 -1.98 -28.61
C ARG A 304 -8.71 -1.72 -27.19
N ASP A 305 -7.49 -2.09 -26.87
CA ASP A 305 -7.06 -2.16 -25.49
C ASP A 305 -6.30 -0.91 -25.05
N THR A 306 -6.40 -0.57 -23.78
CA THR A 306 -5.58 0.47 -23.15
C THR A 306 -4.65 -0.16 -22.13
N LEU A 307 -3.35 -0.13 -22.40
CA LEU A 307 -2.33 -0.73 -21.54
C LEU A 307 -1.52 0.36 -20.84
N THR A 308 -1.50 0.34 -19.52
CA THR A 308 -0.68 1.22 -18.67
C THR A 308 0.28 0.35 -17.87
N GLY A 309 1.59 0.39 -18.15
CA GLY A 309 2.59 -0.37 -17.39
C GLY A 309 2.64 0.08 -15.94
N GLY A 310 2.99 1.34 -15.73
CA GLY A 310 3.10 1.92 -14.39
C GLY A 310 4.57 2.01 -13.98
N ALA A 311 4.85 1.96 -12.69
CA ALA A 311 6.20 2.11 -12.17
C ALA A 311 6.99 0.81 -12.30
N GLY A 312 8.00 0.82 -13.18
CA GLY A 312 9.07 -0.16 -13.24
C GLY A 312 9.43 -0.46 -14.68
N LYS A 313 9.84 -1.69 -15.00
CA LYS A 313 10.25 -2.05 -16.37
C LYS A 313 9.27 -3.04 -16.96
N ASP A 314 8.30 -2.52 -17.69
CA ASP A 314 7.15 -3.27 -18.14
C ASP A 314 7.31 -3.72 -19.59
N THR A 315 6.62 -4.81 -19.92
CA THR A 315 6.53 -5.35 -21.27
C THR A 315 5.07 -5.40 -21.69
N LEU A 316 4.72 -4.58 -22.67
CA LEU A 316 3.35 -4.38 -23.14
C LEU A 316 3.19 -5.01 -24.53
N THR A 317 2.12 -5.77 -24.72
CA THR A 317 1.73 -6.35 -26.01
C THR A 317 0.26 -5.99 -26.25
N GLY A 318 -0.02 -5.21 -27.29
CA GLY A 318 -1.39 -4.77 -27.59
C GLY A 318 -2.26 -5.93 -28.03
N GLY A 319 -1.73 -6.85 -28.84
CA GLY A 319 -2.56 -7.88 -29.44
C GLY A 319 -3.33 -7.33 -30.63
N SER A 320 -4.41 -7.98 -31.08
CA SER A 320 -5.13 -7.56 -32.28
C SER A 320 -6.05 -6.38 -32.03
N GLY A 321 -5.99 -5.36 -32.87
CA GLY A 321 -6.90 -4.21 -32.83
C GLY A 321 -6.13 -2.89 -32.87
N ALA A 322 -6.75 -1.84 -32.35
CA ALA A 322 -6.18 -0.49 -32.37
C ALA A 322 -6.01 -0.04 -30.93
N ASP A 323 -4.79 -0.21 -30.43
CA ASP A 323 -4.49 -0.18 -29.00
C ASP A 323 -3.86 1.14 -28.57
N ALA A 324 -4.02 1.48 -27.30
CA ALA A 324 -3.43 2.65 -26.68
C ALA A 324 -2.47 2.23 -25.56
N PHE A 325 -1.18 2.48 -25.77
CA PHE A 325 -0.15 2.30 -24.74
C PHE A 325 0.01 3.60 -23.98
N ARG A 326 -0.52 3.67 -22.77
CA ARG A 326 -0.63 4.88 -21.97
C ARG A 326 0.50 4.98 -20.96
N PHE A 327 1.21 6.10 -20.98
CA PHE A 327 2.29 6.40 -20.07
C PHE A 327 1.96 7.66 -19.29
N LYS A 328 1.84 7.57 -17.97
CA LYS A 328 1.51 8.71 -17.09
C LYS A 328 2.37 8.65 -15.83
N GLY A 329 2.93 9.79 -15.43
CA GLY A 329 3.73 9.86 -14.20
C GLY A 329 5.09 9.18 -14.36
N LYS A 330 5.36 8.12 -13.59
CA LYS A 330 6.63 7.38 -13.64
C LYS A 330 6.43 6.02 -14.33
N TRP A 331 6.88 5.91 -15.58
CA TRP A 331 6.96 4.68 -16.37
C TRP A 331 8.38 4.14 -16.58
N SER A 332 9.41 4.80 -16.06
CA SER A 332 10.80 4.35 -16.12
C SER A 332 11.28 3.87 -17.51
N ALA A 333 11.35 2.57 -17.76
CA ALA A 333 11.95 2.00 -18.98
C ALA A 333 11.16 0.77 -19.48
N ASP A 334 10.15 1.04 -20.29
CA ASP A 334 9.19 0.05 -20.78
C ASP A 334 9.45 -0.40 -22.21
N LYS A 335 8.88 -1.54 -22.58
CA LYS A 335 8.94 -2.12 -23.92
C LYS A 335 7.54 -2.37 -24.46
N ILE A 336 7.31 -2.04 -25.72
CA ILE A 336 6.13 -2.45 -26.49
C ILE A 336 6.59 -3.44 -27.56
N VAL A 337 6.02 -4.65 -27.55
CA VAL A 337 6.54 -5.78 -28.33
C VAL A 337 5.97 -5.87 -29.75
N ASP A 338 4.76 -5.34 -29.98
CA ASP A 338 4.02 -5.54 -31.22
C ASP A 338 3.38 -4.27 -31.81
N PHE A 339 3.94 -3.09 -31.49
CA PHE A 339 3.39 -1.80 -31.91
C PHE A 339 3.14 -1.74 -33.43
N ARG A 340 1.88 -1.53 -33.82
CA ARG A 340 1.46 -1.39 -35.22
C ARG A 340 1.23 0.07 -35.55
N ASN A 341 2.15 0.63 -36.34
CA ASN A 341 1.97 1.96 -36.92
C ASN A 341 0.61 2.11 -37.60
N SER A 342 0.04 3.32 -37.54
CA SER A 342 -1.29 3.71 -38.04
C SER A 342 -2.51 3.15 -37.29
N SER A 343 -2.38 2.00 -36.62
CA SER A 343 -3.43 1.41 -35.79
C SER A 343 -3.30 1.85 -34.34
N ASP A 344 -2.13 1.63 -33.75
CA ASP A 344 -1.91 1.81 -32.32
C ASP A 344 -1.48 3.25 -32.01
N ARG A 345 -1.58 3.63 -30.74
CA ARG A 345 -1.22 4.95 -30.23
C ARG A 345 -0.41 4.86 -28.96
N ILE A 346 0.55 5.77 -28.83
CA ILE A 346 1.27 6.04 -27.59
C ILE A 346 0.59 7.24 -26.92
N ASP A 347 -0.07 7.00 -25.80
CA ASP A 347 -0.80 8.03 -25.08
C ASP A 347 0.08 8.66 -23.99
N LEU A 348 0.52 9.89 -24.23
CA LEU A 348 1.32 10.71 -23.31
C LEU A 348 0.51 11.85 -22.68
N ARG A 349 -0.82 11.81 -22.82
CA ARG A 349 -1.70 12.84 -22.23
C ARG A 349 -1.51 12.94 -20.73
N GLY A 350 -1.45 14.17 -20.24
CA GLY A 350 -1.31 14.48 -18.81
C GLY A 350 0.13 14.52 -18.29
N ASN A 351 1.14 14.40 -19.16
CA ASN A 351 2.54 14.60 -18.78
C ASN A 351 3.06 16.02 -19.10
N GLY A 352 2.26 16.87 -19.74
CA GLY A 352 2.70 18.20 -20.18
C GLY A 352 3.71 18.16 -21.32
N LEU A 353 3.82 17.02 -22.01
CA LEU A 353 4.73 16.82 -23.13
C LEU A 353 4.07 17.19 -24.46
N SER A 354 4.90 17.40 -25.47
CA SER A 354 4.56 17.58 -26.87
C SER A 354 5.52 16.76 -27.74
N PHE A 355 5.15 16.54 -29.00
CA PHE A 355 5.98 15.75 -29.93
C PHE A 355 7.41 16.29 -30.10
N LYS A 356 7.60 17.61 -29.93
CA LYS A 356 8.90 18.27 -30.08
C LYS A 356 9.84 18.01 -28.91
N GLU A 357 9.31 17.61 -27.75
CA GLU A 357 10.09 17.31 -26.56
C GLU A 357 10.55 15.85 -26.52
N LEU A 358 10.05 15.02 -27.44
CA LEU A 358 10.46 13.63 -27.55
C LEU A 358 11.80 13.49 -28.28
N SER A 359 12.70 12.70 -27.70
CA SER A 359 13.86 12.17 -28.41
C SER A 359 13.50 10.80 -28.97
N ILE A 360 13.43 10.67 -30.30
CA ILE A 360 13.03 9.44 -30.99
C ILE A 360 14.20 9.01 -31.89
N ALA A 361 14.77 7.84 -31.60
CA ALA A 361 15.94 7.35 -32.32
C ALA A 361 15.91 5.83 -32.51
N LYS A 362 16.65 5.34 -33.51
CA LYS A 362 16.92 3.91 -33.63
C LYS A 362 17.80 3.47 -32.47
N GLY A 363 17.51 2.32 -31.88
CA GLY A 363 18.30 1.81 -30.78
C GLY A 363 18.15 0.31 -30.62
N HIS A 364 18.50 -0.14 -29.43
CA HIS A 364 18.55 -1.54 -29.06
C HIS A 364 17.88 -1.73 -27.70
N GLY A 365 16.59 -2.04 -27.72
CA GLY A 365 15.72 -2.15 -26.57
C GLY A 365 15.58 -3.58 -26.05
N ASP A 366 15.80 -4.60 -26.88
CA ASP A 366 15.54 -6.00 -26.49
C ASP A 366 16.74 -6.78 -25.93
N SER A 367 18.00 -6.43 -26.25
CA SER A 367 19.17 -7.19 -25.73
C SER A 367 19.92 -8.06 -26.76
N ASP A 368 19.32 -8.32 -27.93
CA ASP A 368 19.80 -9.24 -28.97
C ASP A 368 21.07 -8.85 -29.77
N GLY A 369 21.60 -7.63 -29.58
CA GLY A 369 22.77 -7.09 -30.30
C GLY A 369 22.48 -6.42 -31.65
N VAL A 370 21.22 -6.31 -32.06
CA VAL A 370 20.77 -5.68 -33.30
C VAL A 370 20.06 -4.36 -32.98
N ALA A 371 20.49 -3.28 -33.63
CA ALA A 371 19.80 -1.99 -33.48
C ALA A 371 18.68 -1.89 -34.51
N ASP A 372 17.50 -2.39 -34.21
CA ASP A 372 16.29 -2.38 -35.06
C ASP A 372 15.02 -1.92 -34.34
N ASP A 373 15.16 -1.44 -33.11
CA ASP A 373 14.08 -0.88 -32.31
C ASP A 373 14.00 0.65 -32.44
N VAL A 374 12.85 1.21 -32.06
CA VAL A 374 12.70 2.66 -31.85
C VAL A 374 12.70 2.94 -30.35
N ILE A 375 13.60 3.81 -29.91
CA ILE A 375 13.66 4.29 -28.53
C ILE A 375 13.12 5.71 -28.49
N ILE A 376 12.06 5.90 -27.71
CA ILE A 376 11.45 7.19 -27.41
C ILE A 376 11.87 7.57 -26.00
N LYS A 377 12.35 8.79 -25.78
CA LYS A 377 12.75 9.31 -24.47
C LYS A 377 12.11 10.66 -24.19
N ALA A 378 11.65 10.84 -22.96
CA ALA A 378 11.17 12.10 -22.39
C ALA A 378 11.38 12.07 -20.88
N ASP A 379 11.77 13.20 -20.28
CA ASP A 379 11.92 13.38 -18.82
C ASP A 379 12.74 12.29 -18.09
N GLY A 380 13.78 11.77 -18.76
CA GLY A 380 14.64 10.72 -18.20
C GLY A 380 14.03 9.31 -18.24
N GLN A 381 12.86 9.14 -18.86
CA GLN A 381 12.14 7.88 -19.03
C GLN A 381 12.21 7.44 -20.49
N SER A 382 12.00 6.15 -20.75
CA SER A 382 12.09 5.60 -22.10
C SER A 382 11.04 4.55 -22.42
N ILE A 383 10.62 4.53 -23.68
CA ILE A 383 9.75 3.52 -24.28
C ILE A 383 10.53 2.91 -25.45
N ALA A 384 10.69 1.60 -25.47
CA ALA A 384 11.25 0.86 -26.60
C ALA A 384 10.14 0.20 -27.41
N LEU A 385 9.98 0.59 -28.68
CA LEU A 385 9.12 -0.11 -29.63
C LEU A 385 9.97 -1.17 -30.33
N LEU A 386 9.68 -2.43 -30.05
CA LEU A 386 10.50 -3.53 -30.54
C LEU A 386 10.19 -3.85 -31.99
N ASN A 387 11.23 -4.10 -32.79
CA ASN A 387 11.10 -4.47 -34.21
C ASN A 387 10.34 -3.44 -35.07
N VAL A 388 10.36 -2.16 -34.69
CA VAL A 388 9.70 -1.08 -35.43
C VAL A 388 10.70 -0.26 -36.23
N LYS A 389 10.34 0.07 -37.48
CA LYS A 389 11.15 0.97 -38.31
C LYS A 389 10.92 2.42 -37.90
N LEU A 390 12.00 3.12 -37.53
CA LEU A 390 11.97 4.55 -37.17
C LEU A 390 11.24 5.43 -38.20
N SER A 391 11.36 5.13 -39.49
CA SER A 391 10.71 5.89 -40.57
C SER A 391 9.18 5.81 -40.56
N LEU A 392 8.60 4.89 -39.80
CA LEU A 392 7.15 4.74 -39.66
C LEU A 392 6.59 5.54 -38.49
N ILE A 393 7.43 6.01 -37.56
CA ILE A 393 6.98 6.73 -36.37
C ILE A 393 6.88 8.23 -36.66
N GLY A 394 5.70 8.81 -36.40
CA GLY A 394 5.43 10.23 -36.56
C GLY A 394 4.47 10.76 -35.50
N ALA A 395 4.21 12.07 -35.54
CA ALA A 395 3.39 12.75 -34.53
C ALA A 395 1.97 12.19 -34.38
N SER A 396 1.42 11.59 -35.44
CA SER A 396 0.09 10.96 -35.43
C SER A 396 0.02 9.67 -34.60
N ASP A 397 1.15 9.04 -34.31
CA ASP A 397 1.22 7.86 -33.45
C ASP A 397 1.10 8.21 -31.96
N PHE A 398 1.11 9.51 -31.61
CA PHE A 398 1.10 9.99 -30.23
C PHE A 398 -0.17 10.77 -29.90
N LEU A 399 -0.60 10.67 -28.64
CA LEU A 399 -1.61 11.54 -28.04
C LEU A 399 -0.93 12.38 -26.96
N PHE A 400 -1.19 13.69 -26.95
CA PHE A 400 -0.62 14.66 -26.01
C PHE A 400 -1.70 15.42 -25.26
#